data_AF-A0A6J5CQ71-F1
#
_entry.id   AF-A0A6J5CQ71-F1
#
_cell.length_a   1.000
_cell.length_b   1.000
_cell.length_c   1.000
_cell.angle_alpha   90.00
_cell.angle_beta   90.00
_cell.angle_gamma   90.00
#
_symmetry.space_group_name_H-M   'P 1'
#
loop_
_entity.id
_entity.type
_entity.pdbx_description
1 polymer ?
#
loop_
_entity_poly.entity_id
_entity_poly.type
_entity_poly.pdbx_seq_one_letter_code
_entity_poly.pdbx_strand_id
1 'polypeptide(L)'
;MVEDAVFEHLRAMPDNEWVRQIHSCKVSDPLQPPWGRSYRLVEWTMKHTPEASRRVVPAESTPLEIAQAVVSHVPGRRFCQHGDE
;
A
#
# COMPACT_ATOMS: atom_id res chain seq x y z
N MET A 1 -9.50 -8.84 -9.47
CA MET A 1 -8.04 -9.01 -9.19
C MET A 1 -7.80 -8.72 -7.71
N VAL A 2 -6.69 -9.15 -7.09
CA VAL A 2 -6.44 -8.88 -5.66
C VAL A 2 -6.53 -7.39 -5.33
N GLU A 3 -6.02 -6.54 -6.23
CA GLU A 3 -6.08 -5.07 -6.12
C GLU A 3 -7.50 -4.52 -6.00
N ASP A 4 -8.44 -5.05 -6.79
CA ASP A 4 -9.84 -4.63 -6.80
C ASP A 4 -10.52 -4.94 -5.46
N ALA A 5 -10.30 -6.15 -4.92
CA ALA A 5 -10.81 -6.55 -3.61
C ALA A 5 -10.19 -5.71 -2.47
N VAL A 6 -8.90 -5.40 -2.55
CA VAL A 6 -8.24 -4.49 -1.59
C VAL A 6 -8.89 -3.11 -1.65
N PHE A 7 -9.13 -2.59 -2.86
CA PHE A 7 -9.73 -1.28 -3.05
C PHE A 7 -11.17 -1.23 -2.53
N GLU A 8 -11.97 -2.29 -2.72
CA GLU A 8 -13.30 -2.42 -2.12
C GLU A 8 -13.24 -2.33 -0.59
N HIS A 9 -12.33 -3.09 0.04
CA HIS A 9 -12.15 -3.03 1.49
C HIS A 9 -11.72 -1.64 1.97
N LEU A 10 -10.79 -0.99 1.26
CA LEU A 10 -10.36 0.38 1.58
C LEU A 10 -11.54 1.36 1.56
N ARG A 11 -12.40 1.30 0.53
CA ARG A 11 -13.58 2.17 0.43
C ARG A 11 -14.64 1.88 1.50
N ALA A 12 -14.70 0.64 1.96
CA ALA A 12 -15.63 0.20 2.99
C ALA A 12 -15.19 0.57 4.43
N MET A 13 -13.98 1.10 4.64
CA MET A 13 -13.49 1.52 5.96
C MET A 13 -13.92 2.97 6.27
N PRO A 14 -14.90 3.20 7.17
CA PRO A 14 -15.49 4.53 7.38
C PRO A 14 -14.61 5.46 8.22
N ASP A 15 -13.80 4.93 9.13
CA ASP A 15 -13.03 5.70 10.12
C ASP A 15 -11.74 6.35 9.57
N ASN A 16 -11.45 6.20 8.28
CA ASN A 16 -10.21 6.70 7.69
C ASN A 16 -10.49 7.61 6.50
N GLU A 17 -10.78 8.88 6.78
CA GLU A 17 -11.10 9.89 5.75
C GLU A 17 -10.01 10.01 4.69
N TRP A 18 -8.74 9.84 5.07
CA TRP A 18 -7.62 9.88 4.14
C TRP A 18 -7.64 8.73 3.13
N VAL A 19 -8.26 7.59 3.45
CA VAL A 19 -8.35 6.44 2.52
C VAL A 19 -9.17 6.81 1.29
N ARG A 20 -10.12 7.74 1.40
CA ARG A 20 -10.87 8.30 0.26
C ARG A 20 -10.00 9.15 -0.67
N GLN A 21 -8.81 9.54 -0.22
CA GLN A 21 -7.81 10.26 -1.01
C GLN A 21 -6.90 9.32 -1.78
N ILE A 22 -6.92 8.00 -1.52
CA ILE A 22 -6.18 7.03 -2.33
C ILE A 22 -6.74 7.07 -3.75
N HIS A 23 -5.85 7.34 -4.70
CA HIS A 23 -6.14 7.39 -6.12
C HIS A 23 -5.94 6.03 -6.80
N SER A 24 -4.87 5.31 -6.42
CA SER A 24 -4.59 3.95 -6.88
C SER A 24 -3.96 3.12 -5.78
N CYS A 25 -4.21 1.82 -5.79
CA CYS A 25 -3.57 0.83 -4.92
C CYS A 25 -3.22 -0.40 -5.76
N LYS A 26 -1.92 -0.70 -5.87
CA LYS A 26 -1.39 -1.82 -6.61
C LYS A 26 -0.78 -2.85 -5.67
N VAL A 27 -0.92 -4.12 -6.02
CA VAL A 27 -0.40 -5.24 -5.24
C VAL A 27 0.39 -6.12 -6.19
N SER A 28 1.67 -6.31 -5.90
CA SER A 28 2.52 -7.20 -6.70
C SER A 28 2.07 -8.66 -6.59
N ASP A 29 2.54 -9.47 -7.53
CA ASP A 29 2.63 -10.91 -7.31
C ASP A 29 3.54 -11.22 -6.10
N PRO A 30 3.40 -12.42 -5.49
CA PRO A 30 4.30 -12.88 -4.45
C PRO A 30 5.76 -12.89 -4.92
N LEU A 31 6.61 -12.18 -4.18
CA LEU A 31 8.06 -12.15 -4.36
C LEU A 31 8.71 -13.13 -3.39
N GLN A 32 9.59 -13.99 -3.90
CA GLN A 32 10.38 -14.91 -3.09
C GLN A 32 11.82 -14.37 -2.95
N PRO A 33 12.21 -13.84 -1.78
CA PRO A 33 13.59 -13.43 -1.55
C PRO A 33 14.51 -14.66 -1.42
N PRO A 34 15.84 -14.48 -1.63
CA PRO A 34 16.82 -15.56 -1.49
C PRO A 34 16.87 -16.16 -0.07
N TRP A 35 16.49 -15.37 0.94
CA TRP A 35 16.28 -15.83 2.31
C TRP A 35 15.06 -15.15 2.92
N GLY A 36 14.37 -15.85 3.82
CA GLY A 36 13.19 -15.33 4.51
C GLY A 36 11.87 -15.75 3.85
N ARG A 37 10.77 -15.14 4.32
CA ARG A 37 9.40 -15.44 3.87
C ARG A 37 9.09 -14.68 2.58
N SER A 38 8.23 -15.27 1.75
CA SER A 38 7.64 -14.59 0.60
C SER A 38 6.77 -13.41 1.05
N TYR A 39 6.72 -12.40 0.21
CA TYR A 39 5.99 -11.16 0.50
C TYR A 39 5.34 -10.59 -0.76
N ARG A 40 4.43 -9.64 -0.59
CA ARG A 40 3.92 -8.78 -1.67
C ARG A 40 4.31 -7.34 -1.37
N LEU A 41 4.55 -6.57 -2.43
CA LEU A 41 4.71 -5.12 -2.34
C LEU A 41 3.35 -4.48 -2.64
N VAL A 42 2.90 -3.64 -1.71
CA VAL A 42 1.70 -2.82 -1.84
C VAL A 42 2.14 -1.39 -2.07
N GLU A 43 1.69 -0.79 -3.17
CA GLU A 43 2.00 0.60 -3.53
C GLU A 43 0.70 1.37 -3.71
N TRP A 44 0.59 2.56 -3.13
CA TRP A 44 -0.57 3.43 -3.33
C TRP A 44 -0.17 4.89 -3.51
N THR A 45 -1.00 5.61 -4.26
CA THR A 45 -0.86 7.05 -4.50
C THR A 45 -2.07 7.79 -3.93
N MET A 46 -1.89 9.03 -3.49
CA MET A 46 -3.02 9.90 -3.15
C MET A 46 -3.32 10.85 -4.31
N LYS A 47 -4.56 11.31 -4.42
CA LYS A 47 -5.03 12.24 -5.48
C LYS A 47 -4.19 13.50 -5.61
N HIS A 48 -3.63 14.00 -4.51
CA HIS A 48 -2.93 15.28 -4.45
C HIS A 48 -1.44 15.15 -4.09
N THR A 49 -0.90 13.92 -4.04
CA THR A 49 0.53 13.71 -3.78
C THR A 49 1.15 12.89 -4.91
N PRO A 50 2.16 13.42 -5.62
CA PRO A 50 2.79 12.69 -6.72
C PRO A 50 3.57 11.46 -6.23
N GLU A 51 3.93 11.41 -4.95
CA GLU A 51 4.77 10.37 -4.38
C GLU A 51 3.95 9.14 -3.97
N ALA A 52 4.40 7.97 -4.42
CA ALA A 52 3.82 6.70 -4.01
C ALA A 52 4.29 6.30 -2.60
N SER A 53 3.34 5.85 -1.79
CA SER A 53 3.60 5.18 -0.53
C SER A 53 3.70 3.67 -0.76
N ARG A 54 4.55 3.00 0.01
CA ARG A 54 4.84 1.57 -0.16
C ARG A 54 4.84 0.85 1.17
N ARG A 55 4.36 -0.39 1.17
CA ARG A 55 4.42 -1.30 2.31
C ARG A 55 4.62 -2.73 1.85
N VAL A 56 5.45 -3.47 2.59
CA VAL A 56 5.62 -4.92 2.42
C VAL A 56 4.64 -5.65 3.34
N VAL A 57 3.99 -6.68 2.81
CA VAL A 57 3.06 -7.57 3.53
C VAL A 57 3.41 -9.03 3.25
N PRO A 58 3.09 -9.99 4.16
CA PRO A 58 3.23 -11.41 3.87
C PRO A 58 2.53 -11.83 2.56
N ALA A 59 3.08 -12.79 1.83
CA ALA A 59 2.50 -13.21 0.54
C ALA A 59 1.11 -13.83 0.66
N GLU A 60 0.84 -14.46 1.80
CA GLU A 60 -0.41 -15.09 2.18
C GLU A 60 -1.48 -14.10 2.68
N SER A 61 -1.16 -12.80 2.79
CA SER A 61 -2.10 -11.81 3.29
C SER A 61 -3.36 -11.74 2.43
N THR A 62 -4.51 -11.78 3.08
CA THR A 62 -5.81 -11.59 2.45
C THR A 62 -6.01 -10.13 2.00
N PRO A 63 -6.92 -9.85 1.05
CA PRO A 63 -7.23 -8.47 0.65
C PRO A 63 -7.61 -7.55 1.82
N LEU A 64 -8.32 -8.07 2.82
CA LEU A 64 -8.69 -7.32 4.02
C LEU A 64 -7.46 -6.97 4.87
N GLU A 65 -6.57 -7.93 5.13
CA GLU A 65 -5.34 -7.69 5.89
C GLU A 65 -4.42 -6.69 5.18
N ILE A 66 -4.36 -6.75 3.84
CA ILE A 66 -3.64 -5.77 3.02
C ILE A 66 -4.25 -4.38 3.22
N ALA A 67 -5.56 -4.25 3.11
CA ALA A 67 -6.24 -2.96 3.32
C ALA A 67 -5.98 -2.43 4.74
N GLN A 68 -6.06 -3.27 5.77
CA GLN A 68 -5.73 -2.88 7.15
C GLN A 68 -4.27 -2.44 7.30
N ALA A 69 -3.33 -3.08 6.60
CA ALA A 69 -1.92 -2.71 6.62
C ALA A 69 -1.65 -1.35 5.95
N VAL A 70 -2.39 -1.04 4.87
CA VAL A 70 -2.39 0.29 4.23
C VAL A 70 -2.97 1.32 5.18
N VAL A 71 -4.14 1.07 5.77
CA VAL A 71 -4.81 1.99 6.70
C VAL A 71 -3.99 2.26 7.96
N SER A 72 -3.29 1.25 8.47
CA SER A 72 -2.41 1.37 9.63
C SER A 72 -1.03 1.94 9.27
N HIS A 73 -0.82 2.41 8.04
CA HIS A 73 0.43 3.03 7.65
C HIS A 73 0.57 4.40 8.30
N VAL A 74 1.53 4.50 9.21
CA VAL A 74 2.00 5.79 9.73
C VAL A 74 3.20 6.20 8.88
N PRO A 75 3.13 7.32 8.14
CA PRO A 75 4.27 7.80 7.35
C PRO A 75 5.48 8.01 8.24
N GLY A 76 6.58 7.34 7.90
CA GLY A 76 7.87 7.55 8.57
C GLY A 76 8.55 8.85 8.14
N ARG A 77 9.79 9.05 8.61
CA ARG A 77 10.66 10.11 8.06
C ARG A 77 10.90 9.84 6.58
N ARG A 78 10.60 10.83 5.75
CA ARG A 78 10.80 10.78 4.30
C ARG A 78 12.21 11.28 3.99
N PHE A 79 12.98 10.48 3.27
CA PHE A 79 14.23 10.93 2.67
C PHE A 79 13.93 11.47 1.28
N CYS A 80 13.65 12.78 1.20
CA CYS A 80 13.54 13.45 -0.09
C CYS A 80 14.96 13.71 -0.59
N GLN A 81 15.41 12.96 -1.59
CA GLN A 81 16.53 13.43 -2.42
C GLN A 81 16.00 14.69 -3.10
N HIS A 82 16.45 15.87 -2.67
CA HIS A 82 16.23 17.07 -3.46
C HIS A 82 16.91 16.79 -4.79
N GLY A 83 16.15 16.74 -5.88
CA GLY A 83 16.75 16.63 -7.19
C GLY A 83 17.69 17.82 -7.35
N ASP A 84 18.98 17.55 -7.54
CA ASP A 84 19.85 18.53 -8.18
C ASP A 84 19.23 18.81 -9.55
N GLU A 85 18.78 20.05 -9.72
CA GLU A 85 18.09 20.61 -10.90
C GLU A 85 18.90 20.43 -12.20
#